data_AF-A0A368Z4S3-F1
#
_entry.id   AF-A0A368Z4S3-F1
#
_cell.length_a   1.000
_cell.length_b   1.000
_cell.length_c   1.000
_cell.angle_alpha   90.00
_cell.angle_beta   90.00
_cell.angle_gamma   90.00
#
_symmetry.space_group_name_H-M   'P 1'
#
loop_
_entity.id
_entity.type
_entity.pdbx_description
1 polymer ?
#
loop_
_entity_poly.entity_id
_entity_poly.type
_entity_poly.pdbx_seq_one_letter_code
_entity_poly.pdbx_strand_id
1 'polypeptide(L)'
;MVKETSTSKNREKSLDVKKLKKEINFELPFRENIDKLSKKLAADYDIKFNLCQIKGGRRWSYTAGYEGLMVNKRKIKVNDKLGLVVENYSQLNENDWDQFISLIKELCYN
;
A
#
# COMPACT_ATOMS: atom_id res chain seq x y z
N MET A 1 4.67 29.09 31.47
CA MET A 1 3.66 28.56 30.54
C MET A 1 4.38 27.64 29.56
N VAL A 2 4.53 26.36 29.92
CA VAL A 2 5.22 25.37 29.06
C VAL A 2 4.14 24.71 28.22
N LYS A 3 4.24 24.84 26.90
CA LYS A 3 3.30 24.23 25.95
C LYS A 3 3.40 22.71 26.06
N GLU A 4 2.30 22.08 26.43
CA GLU A 4 2.15 20.64 26.39
C GLU A 4 2.40 20.16 24.96
N THR A 5 3.49 19.43 24.77
CA THR A 5 3.75 18.67 23.56
C THR A 5 2.76 17.52 23.51
N SER A 6 1.74 17.65 22.66
CA SER A 6 0.81 16.59 22.29
C SER A 6 1.60 15.39 21.78
N THR A 7 1.82 14.40 22.64
CA THR A 7 2.27 13.07 22.24
C THR A 7 1.15 12.48 21.40
N SER A 8 1.29 12.58 20.08
CA SER A 8 0.47 11.81 19.13
C SER A 8 0.63 10.34 19.48
N LYS A 9 -0.35 9.80 20.20
CA LYS A 9 -0.53 8.37 20.39
C LYS A 9 -0.68 7.77 18.98
N ASN A 10 0.40 7.25 18.42
CA ASN A 10 0.37 6.33 17.30
C ASN A 10 -0.39 5.08 17.78
N ARG A 11 -1.72 5.13 17.70
CA ARG A 11 -2.55 3.93 17.77
C ARG A 11 -2.26 3.18 16.49
N GLU A 12 -1.66 2.00 16.59
CA GLU A 12 -1.62 1.04 15.49
C GLU A 12 -3.04 0.90 14.94
N LYS A 13 -3.26 1.40 13.74
CA LYS A 13 -4.55 1.29 13.08
C LYS A 13 -4.58 -0.08 12.41
N SER A 14 -5.45 -0.96 12.89
CA SER A 14 -5.68 -2.23 12.19
C SER A 14 -6.32 -1.98 10.82
N LEU A 15 -5.82 -2.70 9.81
CA LEU A 15 -6.32 -2.61 8.45
C LEU A 15 -7.71 -3.24 8.33
N ASP A 16 -8.70 -2.50 7.81
CA ASP A 16 -10.00 -3.06 7.45
C ASP A 16 -9.99 -3.49 5.98
N VAL A 17 -9.57 -4.74 5.76
CA VAL A 17 -9.47 -5.31 4.41
C VAL A 17 -10.84 -5.48 3.76
N LYS A 18 -11.92 -5.67 4.53
CA LYS A 18 -13.28 -5.72 3.98
C LYS A 18 -13.68 -4.38 3.39
N LYS A 19 -13.31 -3.28 4.06
CA LYS A 19 -13.51 -1.91 3.54
C LYS A 19 -12.71 -1.69 2.26
N LEU A 20 -11.43 -2.08 2.23
CA LEU A 20 -10.60 -1.95 1.02
C LEU A 20 -11.13 -2.77 -0.15
N LYS A 21 -11.59 -4.00 0.10
CA LYS A 21 -12.12 -4.88 -0.94
C LYS A 21 -13.39 -4.33 -1.60
N LYS A 22 -14.18 -3.52 -0.89
CA LYS A 22 -15.35 -2.82 -1.46
C LYS A 22 -14.99 -1.71 -2.44
N GLU A 23 -13.76 -1.20 -2.41
CA GLU A 23 -13.29 -0.17 -3.34
C GLU A 23 -12.84 -0.77 -4.70
N ILE A 24 -12.70 -2.09 -4.76
CA ILE A 24 -12.31 -2.82 -5.97
C ILE A 24 -13.54 -2.98 -6.87
N ASN A 25 -13.39 -2.61 -8.13
CA ASN A 25 -14.32 -2.96 -9.19
C ASN A 25 -13.58 -3.81 -10.24
N PHE A 26 -13.95 -5.09 -10.34
CA PHE A 26 -13.33 -6.04 -11.27
C PHE A 26 -13.60 -5.74 -12.75
N GLU A 27 -14.55 -4.86 -13.07
CA GLU A 27 -14.77 -4.35 -14.42
C GLU A 27 -13.74 -3.29 -14.82
N LEU A 28 -13.05 -2.68 -13.84
CA LEU A 28 -12.02 -1.68 -14.10
C LEU A 28 -10.66 -2.32 -14.38
N PRO A 29 -9.82 -1.67 -15.21
CA PRO A 29 -8.45 -2.08 -15.40
C PRO A 29 -7.71 -2.23 -14.07
N PHE A 30 -6.87 -3.25 -13.97
CA PHE A 30 -6.03 -3.52 -12.80
C PHE A 30 -5.35 -2.26 -12.25
N ARG A 31 -4.77 -1.43 -13.12
CA ARG A 31 -4.08 -0.19 -12.74
C ARG A 31 -5.00 0.81 -12.02
N GLU A 32 -6.26 0.91 -12.42
CA GLU A 32 -7.23 1.82 -11.78
C GLU A 32 -7.64 1.32 -10.39
N ASN A 33 -7.82 0.00 -10.24
CA ASN A 33 -8.06 -0.59 -8.92
C ASN A 33 -6.89 -0.34 -7.95
N ILE A 34 -5.65 -0.47 -8.44
CA ILE A 34 -4.45 -0.17 -7.64
C ILE A 34 -4.38 1.31 -7.26
N ASP A 35 -4.69 2.22 -8.18
CA ASP A 35 -4.72 3.65 -7.89
C ASP A 35 -5.76 3.99 -6.81
N LYS A 36 -6.98 3.43 -6.90
CA LYS A 36 -8.03 3.57 -5.88
C LYS A 36 -7.58 3.07 -4.52
N LEU A 37 -6.99 1.86 -4.46
CA LEU A 37 -6.46 1.31 -3.22
C LEU A 37 -5.37 2.22 -2.64
N SER A 38 -4.47 2.77 -3.47
CA SER A 38 -3.42 3.68 -3.02
C SER A 38 -3.97 4.96 -2.40
N LYS A 39 -5.01 5.56 -3.02
CA LYS A 39 -5.69 6.75 -2.50
C LYS A 39 -6.40 6.45 -1.18
N LYS A 40 -7.03 5.27 -1.08
CA LYS A 40 -7.73 4.86 0.15
C LYS A 40 -6.76 4.62 1.32
N LEU A 41 -5.66 3.91 1.07
CA LEU A 41 -4.62 3.67 2.07
C LEU A 41 -3.96 4.98 2.53
N ALA A 42 -3.72 5.91 1.61
CA ALA A 42 -3.18 7.22 1.96
C ALA A 42 -4.17 8.01 2.82
N ALA A 43 -5.46 8.01 2.49
CA ALA A 43 -6.48 8.75 3.22
C ALA A 43 -6.76 8.17 4.62
N ASP A 44 -6.91 6.85 4.74
CA ASP A 44 -7.35 6.21 5.98
C ASP A 44 -6.18 5.94 6.95
N TYR A 45 -4.98 5.67 6.42
CA TYR A 45 -3.84 5.15 7.17
C TYR A 45 -2.55 5.97 7.01
N ASP A 46 -2.55 7.03 6.18
CA ASP A 46 -1.33 7.77 5.80
C ASP A 46 -0.24 6.86 5.19
N ILE A 47 -0.67 5.80 4.49
CA ILE A 47 0.22 4.85 3.82
C ILE A 47 0.18 5.11 2.33
N LYS A 48 1.33 5.43 1.75
CA LYS A 48 1.47 5.63 0.30
C LYS A 48 2.21 4.43 -0.27
N PHE A 49 1.74 3.93 -1.41
CA PHE A 49 2.45 2.86 -2.10
C PHE A 49 2.39 3.00 -3.61
N ASN A 50 3.42 2.43 -4.24
CA ASN A 50 3.52 2.22 -5.67
C ASN A 50 3.68 0.75 -5.98
N LEU A 51 2.86 0.24 -6.89
CA LEU A 51 3.09 -1.03 -7.53
C LEU A 51 4.18 -0.88 -8.59
N CYS A 52 5.12 -1.81 -8.57
CA CYS A 52 6.26 -1.87 -9.46
C CYS A 52 6.38 -3.25 -10.10
N GLN A 53 6.77 -3.29 -11.37
CA GLN A 53 7.22 -4.49 -12.04
C GLN A 53 8.68 -4.80 -11.69
N ILE A 54 8.98 -6.06 -11.37
CA ILE A 54 10.32 -6.57 -11.09
C ILE A 54 10.86 -7.20 -12.37
N LYS A 55 11.89 -6.58 -12.96
CA LYS A 55 12.58 -7.02 -14.18
C LYS A 55 13.94 -7.63 -13.81
N GLY A 56 14.19 -8.86 -14.27
CA GLY A 56 15.45 -9.58 -14.02
C GLY A 56 15.77 -9.77 -12.53
N GLY A 57 14.73 -9.86 -11.68
CA GLY A 57 14.86 -10.06 -10.23
C GLY A 57 15.46 -8.89 -9.43
N ARG A 58 15.90 -7.81 -10.09
CA ARG A 58 16.66 -6.72 -9.45
C ARG A 58 16.10 -5.32 -9.73
N ARG A 59 15.54 -5.09 -10.91
CA ARG A 59 15.08 -3.75 -11.33
C ARG A 59 13.60 -3.58 -11.05
N TRP A 60 13.23 -2.52 -10.34
CA TRP A 60 11.85 -2.20 -10.00
C TRP A 60 11.41 -1.02 -10.87
N SER A 61 10.39 -1.23 -11.69
CA SER A 61 9.84 -0.24 -12.62
C SER A 61 8.44 0.13 -12.19
N TYR A 62 8.14 1.43 -12.00
CA TYR A 62 6.81 1.88 -11.61
C TYR A 62 5.72 1.43 -12.59
N THR A 63 4.58 1.01 -12.05
CA THR A 63 3.41 0.56 -12.81
C THR A 63 2.17 1.40 -12.46
N ALA A 64 1.88 1.58 -11.17
CA ALA A 64 0.66 2.21 -10.68
C ALA A 64 0.79 2.63 -9.20
N GLY A 65 -0.09 3.50 -8.72
CA GLY A 65 -0.15 3.94 -7.32
C GLY A 65 0.16 5.42 -7.13
N TYR A 66 0.56 5.80 -5.92
CA TYR A 66 0.73 7.19 -5.50
C TYR A 66 1.97 7.88 -6.13
N GLU A 67 1.74 8.87 -7.00
CA GLU A 67 2.80 9.58 -7.73
C GLU A 67 3.71 10.45 -6.83
N GLY A 68 3.30 10.80 -5.61
CA GLY A 68 4.04 11.68 -4.70
C GLY A 68 4.89 11.00 -3.62
N LEU A 69 5.39 9.78 -3.83
CA LEU A 69 6.25 9.07 -2.86
C LEU A 69 7.64 9.74 -2.74
N MET A 70 7.96 10.34 -1.59
CA MET A 70 9.15 11.15 -1.37
C MET A 70 10.27 10.56 -0.47
N VAL A 71 10.06 9.63 0.47
CA VAL A 71 11.09 9.27 1.49
C VAL A 71 10.99 7.83 2.04
N ASN A 72 12.11 7.27 2.53
CA ASN A 72 12.26 5.98 3.26
C ASN A 72 11.31 4.84 2.85
N LYS A 73 11.61 4.28 1.68
CA LYS A 73 10.73 3.35 0.98
C LYS A 73 11.05 1.91 1.33
N ARG A 74 10.11 1.19 1.94
CA ARG A 74 10.23 -0.27 2.10
C ARG A 74 9.77 -0.94 0.81
N LYS A 75 10.57 -1.90 0.34
CA LYS A 75 10.22 -2.75 -0.80
C LYS A 75 9.62 -4.04 -0.28
N ILE A 76 8.45 -4.39 -0.78
CA ILE A 76 7.73 -5.62 -0.45
C ILE A 76 7.54 -6.41 -1.73
N LYS A 77 8.07 -7.62 -1.81
CA LYS A 77 7.87 -8.48 -2.97
C LYS A 77 6.48 -9.10 -2.90
N VAL A 78 5.67 -8.89 -3.94
CA VAL A 78 4.35 -9.53 -4.05
C VAL A 78 4.51 -10.91 -4.70
N ASN A 79 5.23 -10.97 -5.82
CA ASN A 79 5.63 -12.19 -6.51
C ASN A 79 6.92 -11.93 -7.32
N ASP A 80 7.33 -12.85 -8.21
CA ASP A 80 8.57 -12.70 -8.99
C ASP A 80 8.54 -11.55 -10.02
N LYS A 81 7.34 -11.08 -10.39
CA LYS A 81 7.14 -10.05 -11.41
C LYS A 81 6.66 -8.72 -10.84
N LEU A 82 6.17 -8.68 -9.60
CA LEU A 82 5.53 -7.51 -8.99
C LEU A 82 6.01 -7.30 -7.55
N GLY A 83 6.12 -6.03 -7.18
CA GLY A 83 6.41 -5.61 -5.82
C GLY A 83 5.81 -4.25 -5.49
N LEU A 84 5.75 -3.93 -4.22
CA LEU A 84 5.27 -2.66 -3.69
C LEU A 84 6.42 -1.85 -3.13
N VAL A 85 6.42 -0.55 -3.40
CA VAL A 85 7.30 0.42 -2.78
C VAL A 85 6.44 1.28 -1.88
N VAL A 86 6.67 1.22 -0.57
CA VAL A 86 5.75 1.71 0.46
C VAL A 86 6.43 2.76 1.34
N GLU A 87 5.69 3.82 1.64
CA GLU A 87 5.98 4.81 2.68
C GLU A 87 5.13 4.55 3.93
N ASN A 88 5.66 4.93 5.10
CA ASN A 88 5.01 4.74 6.40
C ASN A 88 4.64 3.28 6.68
N TYR A 89 5.53 2.35 6.30
CA TYR A 89 5.33 0.90 6.48
C TYR A 89 4.94 0.49 7.90
N SER A 90 5.49 1.17 8.92
CA SER A 90 5.26 0.87 10.34
C SER A 90 3.86 1.19 10.84
N GLN A 91 2.97 1.75 10.00
CA GLN A 91 1.58 2.00 10.37
C GLN A 91 0.73 0.73 10.44
N LEU A 92 1.16 -0.36 9.78
CA LEU A 92 0.52 -1.67 9.84
C LEU A 92 1.46 -2.70 10.43
N ASN A 93 0.87 -3.66 11.14
CA ASN A 93 1.56 -4.87 11.56
C ASN A 93 1.73 -5.85 10.37
N GLU A 94 2.49 -6.92 10.60
CA GLU A 94 2.79 -7.93 9.58
C GLU A 94 1.53 -8.63 9.04
N ASN A 95 0.60 -9.01 9.91
CA ASN A 95 -0.64 -9.66 9.50
C ASN A 95 -1.50 -8.78 8.58
N ASP A 96 -1.60 -7.49 8.88
CA ASP A 96 -2.32 -6.53 8.05
C ASP A 96 -1.65 -6.34 6.68
N TRP A 97 -0.31 -6.32 6.65
CA TRP A 97 0.44 -6.33 5.40
C TRP A 97 0.20 -7.60 4.58
N ASP A 98 0.19 -8.77 5.22
CA ASP A 98 -0.07 -10.04 4.55
C ASP A 98 -1.46 -10.08 3.92
N GLN A 99 -2.48 -9.61 4.64
CA GLN A 99 -3.83 -9.52 4.08
C GLN A 99 -3.91 -8.52 2.92
N PHE A 100 -3.23 -7.37 3.03
CA PHE A 100 -3.16 -6.41 1.93
C PHE A 100 -2.45 -7.00 0.70
N ILE A 101 -1.32 -7.67 0.88
CA ILE A 101 -0.58 -8.33 -0.20
C ILE A 101 -1.44 -9.43 -0.84
N SER A 102 -2.19 -10.19 -0.04
CA SER A 102 -3.15 -11.19 -0.53
C SER A 102 -4.21 -10.54 -1.43
N LEU A 103 -4.75 -9.40 -1.03
CA LEU A 103 -5.71 -8.65 -1.83
C LEU A 103 -5.12 -8.19 -3.18
N ILE A 104 -3.89 -7.68 -3.17
CA ILE A 104 -3.19 -7.30 -4.41
C ILE A 104 -2.94 -8.51 -5.31
N LYS A 105 -2.61 -9.67 -4.73
CA LYS A 105 -2.46 -10.92 -5.49
C LYS A 105 -3.77 -11.35 -6.14
N GLU A 106 -4.89 -11.29 -5.42
CA GLU A 106 -6.22 -11.60 -5.98
C GLU A 106 -6.53 -10.75 -7.23
N LEU A 107 -6.14 -9.48 -7.22
CA LEU A 107 -6.29 -8.59 -8.38
C LEU A 107 -5.38 -8.94 -9.57
N CYS A 108 -4.27 -9.64 -9.35
CA CYS A 108 -3.33 -9.98 -10.42
C CYS A 108 -3.71 -11.26 -11.18
N TYR A 109 -4.56 -12.12 -10.58
CA TYR A 109 -4.92 -13.44 -11.11
C TYR A 109 -6.38 -13.53 -11.58
N ASN A 110 -7.16 -12.45 -11.47
CA ASN A 110 -8.45 -12.27 -12.13
C ASN A 110 -8.25 -11.48 -13.43
#